data_AF-A0A2V6KVI7-F1
#
_entry.id   AF-A0A2V6KVI7-F1
#
_cell.length_a   1.000
_cell.length_b   1.000
_cell.length_c   1.000
_cell.angle_alpha   90.00
_cell.angle_beta   90.00
_cell.angle_gamma   90.00
#
_symmetry.space_group_name_H-M   'P 1'
#
loop_
_entity.id
_entity.type
_entity.pdbx_description
1 polymer ?
#
loop_
_entity_poly.entity_id
_entity_poly.type
_entity_poly.pdbx_seq_one_letter_code
_entity_poly.pdbx_strand_id
1 'polypeptide(L)' 'MKRNRQILKPRKFSRLSLGDLILAVSSCTSNNKETVATVADLFASGQVRLQNNGRFLRARVC' A
#
# COMPACT_ATOMS: atom_id res chain seq x y z
N MET A 1 17.13 -22.39 27.40
CA MET A 1 15.80 -22.04 26.83
C MET A 1 15.99 -21.53 25.41
N LYS A 2 15.52 -22.27 24.38
CA LYS A 2 15.66 -21.89 22.96
C LYS A 2 14.81 -20.65 22.67
N ARG A 3 15.44 -19.49 22.44
CA ARG A 3 14.77 -18.28 21.94
C ARG A 3 14.40 -18.50 20.47
N ASN A 4 13.19 -18.99 20.22
CA ASN A 4 12.59 -18.94 18.88
C ASN A 4 12.33 -17.48 18.53
N ARG A 5 13.33 -16.82 17.92
CA ARG A 5 13.10 -15.62 17.13
C ARG A 5 12.28 -16.06 15.93
N GLN A 6 10.96 -16.09 16.11
CA GLN A 6 10.02 -16.05 14.99
C GLN A 6 10.29 -14.70 14.31
N ILE A 7 11.26 -14.70 13.39
CA ILE A 7 11.33 -13.70 12.34
C ILE A 7 9.97 -13.87 11.69
N LEU A 8 9.03 -12.98 12.04
CA LEU A 8 7.78 -12.83 11.33
C LEU A 8 8.23 -12.61 9.89
N LYS A 9 8.29 -13.70 9.11
CA LYS A 9 8.52 -13.63 7.67
C LYS A 9 7.58 -12.53 7.23
N PRO A 10 8.06 -11.44 6.60
CA PRO A 10 7.19 -10.37 6.15
C PRO A 10 6.07 -11.11 5.45
N ARG A 11 4.86 -11.09 6.04
CA ARG A 11 3.66 -11.70 5.44
C ARG A 11 3.79 -11.27 4.00
N LYS A 12 3.85 -12.23 3.06
CA LYS A 12 3.87 -11.95 1.63
C LYS A 12 2.88 -10.80 1.48
N PHE A 13 3.39 -9.57 1.34
CA PHE A 13 2.53 -8.43 1.09
C PHE A 13 2.06 -8.81 -0.28
N SER A 14 0.86 -9.40 -0.34
CA SER A 14 0.26 -9.85 -1.57
C SER A 14 0.51 -8.70 -2.53
N ARG A 15 1.17 -8.98 -3.66
CA ARG A 15 1.45 -7.97 -4.67
C ARG A 15 0.09 -7.56 -5.24
N LEU A 16 -0.61 -6.74 -4.47
CA LEU A 16 -1.92 -6.22 -4.77
C LEU A 16 -1.71 -5.17 -5.85
N SER A 17 -2.61 -5.18 -6.83
CA SER A 17 -2.58 -4.16 -7.86
C SER A 17 -2.94 -2.81 -7.24
N LEU A 18 -2.58 -1.73 -7.93
CA LEU A 18 -3.07 -0.40 -7.57
C LEU A 18 -4.60 -0.37 -7.54
N GLY A 19 -5.26 -1.12 -8.42
CA GLY A 19 -6.71 -1.25 -8.47
C GLY A 19 -7.29 -1.84 -7.17
N ASP A 20 -6.65 -2.88 -6.62
CA ASP A 20 -7.10 -3.49 -5.36
C ASP A 20 -6.97 -2.54 -4.17
N LEU A 21 -5.88 -1.75 -4.15
CA LEU A 21 -5.69 -0.71 -3.15
C LEU A 21 -6.79 0.35 -3.25
N ILE A 22 -7.05 0.87 -4.46
CA ILE A 22 -8.09 1.88 -4.69
C ILE A 22 -9.45 1.32 -4.30
N LEU A 23 -9.76 0.08 -4.66
CA LEU A 23 -11.03 -0.56 -4.32
C LEU A 23 -11.19 -0.66 -2.79
N ALA A 24 -10.17 -1.13 -2.08
CA ALA A 24 -10.18 -1.20 -0.62
C ALA A 24 -10.35 0.18 0.02
N VAL A 25 -9.61 1.19 -0.42
CA VAL A 25 -9.71 2.56 0.12
C VAL A 25 -11.07 3.16 -0.19
N SER A 26 -11.58 2.99 -1.41
CA SER A 26 -12.89 3.51 -1.82
C SER A 26 -14.03 2.98 -0.95
N SER A 27 -13.91 1.74 -0.47
CA SER A 27 -14.89 1.13 0.44
C SER A 27 -14.91 1.74 1.85
N CYS A 28 -13.87 2.47 2.23
CA CYS A 28 -13.72 3.14 3.52
C CYS A 28 -13.91 4.66 3.44
N THR A 29 -14.02 5.24 2.25
CA THR A 29 -14.13 6.69 2.02
C THR A 29 -15.51 7.07 1.50
N SER A 30 -15.94 8.30 1.74
CA SER A 30 -17.30 8.73 1.37
C SER A 30 -17.39 9.25 -0.07
N ASN A 31 -16.27 9.65 -0.67
CA ASN A 31 -16.23 10.19 -2.02
C ASN A 31 -14.86 9.96 -2.70
N ASN A 32 -14.83 10.13 -4.03
CA ASN A 32 -13.62 9.89 -4.83
C ASN A 32 -12.46 10.84 -4.48
N LYS A 33 -12.73 12.05 -3.97
CA LYS A 33 -11.67 13.00 -3.58
C LYS A 33 -10.94 12.49 -2.34
N GLU A 34 -11.68 11.99 -1.35
CA GLU A 34 -11.13 11.33 -0.15
C GLU A 34 -10.38 10.06 -0.52
N THR A 35 -10.88 9.25 -1.46
CA THR A 35 -10.17 8.06 -1.94
C THR A 35 -8.80 8.44 -2.51
N VAL A 36 -8.74 9.44 -3.39
CA VAL A 36 -7.49 9.89 -4.02
C VAL A 36 -6.53 10.49 -2.98
N ALA A 37 -7.03 11.32 -2.07
CA ALA A 37 -6.22 11.91 -1.00
C ALA A 37 -5.63 10.83 -0.08
N THR A 38 -6.44 9.85 0.32
CA THR A 38 -5.99 8.76 1.20
C THR A 38 -4.95 7.87 0.51
N VAL A 39 -5.17 7.53 -0.77
CA VAL A 39 -4.19 6.77 -1.56
C VAL A 39 -2.88 7.55 -1.70
N ALA A 40 -2.95 8.88 -1.91
CA ALA A 40 -1.77 9.74 -1.94
C ALA A 40 -1.01 9.72 -0.60
N ASP A 41 -1.72 9.82 0.52
CA ASP A 41 -1.15 9.79 1.86
C ASP A 41 -0.48 8.46 2.19
N LEU A 42 -1.06 7.34 1.74
CA LEU A 42 -0.46 6.00 1.89
C LEU A 42 0.85 5.87 1.12
N PHE A 43 0.95 6.50 -0.06
CA PHE A 43 2.21 6.57 -0.81
C PHE A 43 3.22 7.53 -0.16
N ALA A 44 2.77 8.70 0.29
CA ALA A 44 3.63 9.71 0.91
C ALA A 44 4.21 9.25 2.25
N SER A 45 3.40 8.57 3.06
CA SER A 45 3.82 7.97 4.35
C SER A 45 4.68 6.72 4.19
N GLY A 46 4.79 6.16 2.97
CA GLY A 46 5.56 4.96 2.70
C GLY A 46 4.92 3.66 3.19
N GLN A 47 3.66 3.71 3.63
CA GLN A 47 2.88 2.51 3.99
C GLN A 47 2.65 1.60 2.77
N VAL A 48 2.50 2.21 1.59
CA VAL A 48 2.39 1.49 0.32
C VAL A 48 3.49 1.93 -0.63
N ARG A 49 4.04 0.97 -1.38
CA ARG A 49 5.02 1.22 -2.45
C ARG A 49 4.50 0.64 -3.75
N LEU A 50 4.39 1.49 -4.77
CA LEU A 50 4.04 1.04 -6.11
C LEU A 50 5.29 0.47 -6.79
N GLN A 51 5.17 -0.75 -7.32
CA GLN A 51 6.21 -1.37 -8.14
C GLN A 51 5.70 -1.50 -9.57
N ASN A 52 6.49 -1.03 -10.53
CA ASN A 52 6.25 -1.25 -11.95
C ASN A 52 7.50 -1.89 -12.55
N ASN A 53 7.37 -3.08 -13.14
CA ASN A 53 8.46 -3.83 -13.78
C ASN A 53 9.75 -3.88 -12.95
N GLY A 54 9.62 -4.13 -11.64
CA GLY A 54 10.75 -4.22 -10.70
C GLY A 54 11.29 -2.87 -10.19
N ARG A 55 10.85 -1.74 -10.74
CA ARG A 55 11.22 -0.39 -10.26
C ARG A 55 10.14 0.16 -9.34
N PHE A 56 10.54 0.77 -8.23
CA PHE A 56 9.61 1.46 -7.35
C PHE A 56 9.31 2.85 -7.93
N LEU A 57 8.03 3.16 -8.10
CA LEU A 57 7.58 4.47 -8.53
C LEU A 57 7.22 5.32 -7.31
N ARG A 58 7.66 6.58 -7.32
CA ARG A 58 7.06 7.61 -6.47
C ARG A 58 5.81 8.11 -7.17
N ALA A 59 4.65 7.79 -6.62
CA ALA A 59 3.40 8.38 -7.07
C ALA A 59 3.33 9.83 -6.56
N ARG A 60 3.08 10.77 -7.46
CA ARG A 60 2.77 12.17 -7.12
C ARG A 60 1.37 12.43 -7.66
N VAL A 61 0.46 12.84 -6.79
CA VAL A 61 -0.89 13.25 -7.19
C VAL A 61 -0.82 14.72 -7.53
N CYS A 62 -1.29 15.08 -8.73
CA CYS A 62 -1.40 16.46 -9.22
C CYS A 62 -2.88 16.85 -9.29
#